data_AF-A0A7Z9M5H5-F1
#
_entry.id   AF-A0A7Z9M5H5-F1
#
_cell.length_a   1.000
_cell.length_b   1.000
_cell.length_c   1.000
_cell.angle_alpha   90.00
_cell.angle_beta   90.00
_cell.angle_gamma   90.00
#
_symmetry.space_group_name_H-M   'P 1'
#
loop_
_entity.id
_entity.type
_entity.pdbx_description
1 polymer ?
#
loop_
_entity_poly.entity_id
_entity_poly.type
_entity_poly.pdbx_seq_one_letter_code
_entity_poly.pdbx_strand_id
1 'polypeptide(L)'
;MSFDKYPISEYYKPHVIEASTISRTEKWWIAIVKIKMPKARKPFVTIYKWQHRGERGWKVSSKFKFRSNDESKEIIMKLTEMLEGGAGGGNNSEKIDAEKINRLRKYRRKLSDK
;
A
#
# COMPACT_ATOMS: atom_id res chain seq x y z
N MET A 1 11.19 1.81 -15.63
CA MET A 1 10.37 0.58 -15.55
C MET A 1 9.03 0.89 -16.18
N SER A 2 8.57 0.09 -17.15
CA SER A 2 7.23 0.26 -17.74
C SER A 2 6.19 -0.42 -16.85
N PHE A 3 5.06 0.27 -16.62
CA PHE A 3 3.91 -0.24 -15.88
C PHE A 3 2.75 -0.63 -16.81
N ASP A 4 3.03 -0.80 -18.11
CA ASP A 4 2.02 -1.01 -19.16
C ASP A 4 1.22 -2.29 -18.98
N LYS A 5 1.76 -3.24 -18.22
CA LYS A 5 1.04 -4.48 -17.87
C LYS A 5 -0.20 -4.21 -17.01
N TYR A 6 -0.22 -3.16 -16.19
CA TYR A 6 -1.34 -2.88 -15.28
C TYR A 6 -2.45 -2.09 -16.02
N PRO A 7 -3.74 -2.49 -15.90
CA PRO A 7 -4.86 -1.85 -16.57
C PRO A 7 -5.32 -0.59 -15.82
N ILE A 8 -4.36 0.31 -15.62
CA ILE A 8 -4.53 1.64 -15.04
C ILE A 8 -4.89 2.57 -16.21
N SER A 9 -5.71 3.60 -15.96
CA SER A 9 -6.03 4.57 -17.02
C SER A 9 -4.79 5.27 -17.55
N GLU A 10 -4.79 5.61 -18.85
CA GLU A 10 -3.70 6.34 -19.51
C GLU A 10 -3.32 7.63 -18.79
N TYR A 11 -4.29 8.32 -18.19
CA TYR A 11 -4.04 9.51 -17.37
C TYR A 11 -3.06 9.27 -16.21
N TYR A 12 -3.10 8.10 -15.57
CA TYR A 12 -2.24 7.80 -14.42
C TYR A 12 -0.97 7.03 -14.77
N LYS A 13 -0.94 6.31 -15.91
CA LYS A 13 0.20 5.46 -16.31
C LYS A 13 1.56 6.18 -16.28
N PRO A 14 1.72 7.41 -16.82
CA PRO A 14 2.99 8.14 -16.79
C PRO A 14 3.44 8.55 -15.38
N HIS A 15 2.56 8.42 -14.40
CA HIS A 15 2.76 8.89 -13.03
C HIS A 15 2.89 7.75 -12.02
N VAL A 16 2.86 6.49 -12.48
CA VAL A 16 3.10 5.33 -11.62
C VAL A 16 4.58 5.30 -11.23
N ILE A 17 4.85 5.26 -9.93
CA ILE A 17 6.20 5.12 -9.38
C ILE A 17 6.50 3.64 -9.16
N GLU A 18 5.52 2.91 -8.66
CA GLU A 18 5.66 1.54 -8.20
C GLU A 18 4.31 0.83 -8.27
N ALA A 19 4.33 -0.45 -8.62
CA ALA A 19 3.15 -1.29 -8.63
C ALA A 19 3.53 -2.73 -8.29
N SER A 20 2.70 -3.37 -7.48
CA SER A 20 2.87 -4.77 -7.09
C SER A 20 1.53 -5.50 -7.14
N THR A 21 1.53 -6.67 -7.77
CA THR A 21 0.35 -7.54 -7.82
C THR A 21 0.21 -8.26 -6.49
N ILE A 22 -0.97 -8.17 -5.86
CA ILE A 22 -1.31 -8.98 -4.68
C ILE A 22 -1.81 -10.35 -5.13
N SER A 23 -2.73 -10.37 -6.11
CA SER A 23 -3.30 -11.61 -6.65
C SER A 23 -3.77 -11.41 -8.07
N ARG A 24 -3.67 -12.45 -8.90
CA ARG A 24 -4.18 -12.44 -10.27
C ARG A 24 -4.70 -13.82 -10.65
N THR A 25 -5.96 -13.87 -11.06
CA THR A 25 -6.65 -15.02 -11.60
C THR A 25 -7.18 -14.68 -13.00
N GLU A 26 -7.87 -15.62 -13.65
CA GLU A 26 -8.52 -15.37 -14.94
C GLU A 26 -9.61 -14.30 -14.86
N LYS A 27 -10.31 -14.21 -13.72
CA LYS A 27 -11.47 -13.32 -13.55
C LYS A 27 -11.12 -12.04 -12.79
N TRP A 28 -10.12 -12.08 -11.90
CA TRP A 28 -9.84 -11.00 -10.96
C TRP A 28 -8.36 -10.68 -10.86
N TRP A 29 -8.04 -9.39 -10.77
CA TRP A 29 -6.69 -8.92 -10.54
C TRP A 29 -6.70 -7.85 -9.45
N ILE A 30 -5.92 -8.06 -8.39
CA ILE A 30 -5.72 -7.10 -7.32
C ILE A 30 -4.25 -6.65 -7.31
N ALA A 31 -4.00 -5.34 -7.26
CA ALA A 31 -2.66 -4.79 -7.15
C ALA A 31 -2.64 -3.51 -6.28
N ILE A 32 -1.51 -3.27 -5.63
CA ILE A 32 -1.18 -1.99 -4.99
C ILE A 32 -0.38 -1.16 -6.00
N VAL A 33 -0.73 0.11 -6.14
CA VAL A 33 -0.10 1.05 -7.07
C VAL A 33 0.20 2.35 -6.34
N LYS A 34 1.43 2.85 -6.46
CA LYS A 34 1.87 4.15 -5.95
C LYS A 34 2.00 5.13 -7.11
N ILE A 35 1.32 6.28 -7.00
CA ILE A 35 1.19 7.26 -8.08
C ILE A 35 1.66 8.63 -7.59
N LYS A 36 2.47 9.34 -8.38
CA LYS A 36 2.89 10.73 -8.16
C LYS A 36 2.39 11.63 -9.27
N MET A 37 1.23 12.27 -9.03
CA MET A 37 0.70 13.25 -9.99
C MET A 37 1.50 14.57 -9.93
N PRO A 38 1.71 15.26 -11.07
CA PRO A 38 2.41 16.54 -11.11
C PRO A 38 1.78 17.61 -10.21
N LYS A 39 0.44 17.65 -10.15
CA LYS A 39 -0.32 18.61 -9.33
C LYS A 39 -0.48 18.19 -7.87
N ALA A 40 -0.10 16.96 -7.51
CA ALA A 40 -0.22 16.48 -6.14
C ALA A 40 1.07 16.74 -5.37
N ARG A 41 0.98 17.38 -4.19
CA ARG A 41 2.13 17.63 -3.32
C ARG A 41 2.84 16.36 -2.87
N LYS A 42 2.13 15.24 -2.75
CA LYS A 42 2.67 13.96 -2.26
C LYS A 42 2.17 12.80 -3.14
N PRO A 43 2.99 11.77 -3.37
CA PRO A 43 2.51 10.51 -3.93
C PRO A 43 1.39 9.93 -3.07
N PHE A 44 0.49 9.18 -3.69
CA PHE A 44 -0.53 8.42 -3.00
C PHE A 44 -0.47 6.95 -3.41
N VAL A 45 -0.96 6.08 -2.53
CA VAL A 45 -1.08 4.65 -2.78
C VAL A 45 -2.55 4.34 -3.09
N THR A 46 -2.81 3.36 -3.95
CA THR A 46 -4.15 2.88 -4.25
C THR A 46 -4.12 1.38 -4.48
N ILE A 47 -5.08 0.66 -3.90
CA ILE A 47 -5.37 -0.73 -4.23
C ILE A 47 -6.39 -0.73 -5.35
N TYR A 48 -6.07 -1.38 -6.45
CA TYR A 48 -7.00 -1.62 -7.55
C TYR A 48 -7.48 -3.06 -7.50
N LYS A 49 -8.77 -3.24 -7.78
CA LYS A 49 -9.37 -4.53 -8.13
C LYS A 49 -9.97 -4.41 -9.53
N TRP A 50 -9.43 -5.18 -10.46
CA TRP A 50 -9.95 -5.29 -11.81
C TRP A 50 -10.69 -6.60 -11.99
N GLN A 51 -11.72 -6.57 -12.84
CA GLN A 51 -12.42 -7.75 -13.32
C GLN A 51 -12.16 -7.93 -14.80
N HIS A 52 -11.86 -9.16 -15.20
CA HIS A 52 -11.79 -9.52 -16.62
C HIS A 52 -13.21 -9.63 -17.17
N ARG A 53 -13.49 -8.95 -18.28
CA ARG A 53 -14.81 -8.89 -18.92
C ARG A 53 -14.78 -9.53 -20.32
N GLY A 54 -14.12 -10.68 -20.42
CA GLY A 54 -13.94 -11.41 -21.68
C GLY A 54 -13.18 -10.57 -22.70
N GLU A 55 -13.74 -10.41 -23.89
CA GLU A 55 -13.16 -9.63 -25.00
C GLU A 55 -12.96 -8.15 -24.66
N ARG A 56 -13.74 -7.60 -23.72
CA ARG A 56 -13.58 -6.21 -23.27
C ARG A 56 -12.36 -6.00 -22.36
N GLY A 57 -11.65 -7.08 -22.01
CA GLY A 57 -10.44 -7.04 -21.20
C GLY A 57 -10.69 -6.66 -19.74
N TRP A 58 -9.66 -6.11 -19.11
CA TRP A 58 -9.68 -5.73 -17.69
C TRP A 58 -10.35 -4.38 -17.47
N LYS A 59 -11.36 -4.34 -16.59
CA LYS A 59 -12.01 -3.10 -16.17
C LYS A 59 -11.90 -2.94 -14.66
N VAL A 60 -11.69 -1.70 -14.20
CA VAL A 60 -11.69 -1.38 -12.77
C VAL A 60 -13.07 -1.75 -12.21
N SER A 61 -13.09 -2.69 -11.26
CA SER A 61 -14.30 -3.07 -10.52
C SER A 61 -14.41 -2.26 -9.24
N SER A 62 -13.31 -2.10 -8.51
CA SER A 62 -13.24 -1.21 -7.36
C SER A 62 -11.80 -0.70 -7.16
N LYS A 63 -11.67 0.37 -6.37
CA LYS A 63 -10.38 0.89 -5.95
C LYS A 63 -10.48 1.48 -4.55
N PHE A 64 -9.43 1.34 -3.76
CA PHE A 64 -9.29 1.93 -2.44
C PHE A 64 -8.07 2.83 -2.43
N LYS A 65 -8.28 4.14 -2.30
CA LYS A 65 -7.21 5.14 -2.31
C LYS A 65 -6.85 5.52 -0.89
N PHE A 66 -5.56 5.44 -0.56
CA PHE A 66 -5.04 6.02 0.66
C PHE A 66 -4.89 7.54 0.48
N ARG A 67 -5.52 8.31 1.36
CA ARG A 67 -5.58 9.78 1.36
C ARG A 67 -4.29 10.40 1.87
N SER A 68 -3.59 9.73 2.77
CA SER A 68 -2.32 10.19 3.32
C SER A 68 -1.38 9.03 3.66
N ASN A 69 -0.10 9.35 3.87
CA ASN A 69 0.87 8.38 4.38
C ASN A 69 0.50 7.91 5.80
N ASP A 70 -0.12 8.75 6.60
CA ASP A 70 -0.46 8.41 7.99
C ASP A 70 -1.69 7.48 8.03
N GLU A 71 -2.71 7.72 7.19
CA GLU A 71 -3.82 6.78 7.01
C GLU A 71 -3.30 5.42 6.48
N SER A 72 -2.31 5.43 5.59
CA SER A 72 -1.68 4.20 5.09
C SER A 72 -1.00 3.42 6.21
N LYS A 73 -0.23 4.10 7.07
CA LYS A 73 0.46 3.46 8.21
C LYS A 73 -0.53 2.90 9.21
N GLU A 74 -1.59 3.65 9.53
CA GLU A 74 -2.62 3.22 10.47
C GLU A 74 -3.34 1.96 9.95
N ILE A 75 -3.72 1.94 8.67
CA ILE A 75 -4.33 0.75 8.05
C ILE A 75 -3.38 -0.45 8.11
N ILE A 76 -2.11 -0.26 7.77
CA ILE A 76 -1.13 -1.35 7.85
C ILE A 76 -1.00 -1.86 9.29
N MET A 77 -0.91 -0.95 10.27
CA MET A 77 -0.84 -1.31 11.69
C MET A 77 -2.06 -2.11 12.13
N LYS A 78 -3.28 -1.65 11.79
CA LYS A 78 -4.52 -2.37 12.11
C LYS A 78 -4.63 -3.71 11.39
N LEU A 79 -4.21 -3.79 10.14
CA LEU A 79 -4.15 -5.07 9.41
C LEU A 79 -3.18 -6.04 10.10
N THR A 80 -2.00 -5.56 10.50
CA THR A 80 -1.02 -6.36 11.24
C THR A 80 -1.59 -6.82 12.58
N GLU A 81 -2.18 -5.93 13.37
CA GLU A 81 -2.86 -6.27 14.64
C GLU A 81 -3.96 -7.33 14.43
N MET A 82 -4.76 -7.23 13.37
CA MET A 82 -5.81 -8.22 13.06
C MET A 82 -5.25 -9.58 12.64
N LEU A 83 -4.16 -9.59 11.88
CA LEU A 83 -3.52 -10.82 11.41
C LEU A 83 -2.74 -11.52 12.52
N GLU A 84 -2.07 -10.77 13.38
CA GLU A 84 -1.33 -11.27 14.54
C GLU A 84 -2.29 -11.63 15.70
N GLY A 85 -3.38 -10.87 15.86
CA GLY A 85 -4.43 -11.10 16.87
C GLY A 85 -5.38 -12.26 16.56
N GLY A 86 -5.23 -12.92 15.42
CA GLY A 86 -5.95 -14.14 15.06
C GLY A 86 -5.26 -15.45 15.46
N ALA A 87 -4.03 -15.39 15.99
CA ALA A 87 -3.30 -16.56 16.45
C ALA A 87 -2.52 -16.24 17.75
N GLY A 88 -3.22 -16.36 18.88
CA GLY A 88 -2.58 -16.51 20.20
C GLY A 88 -2.53 -15.24 21.04
N GLY A 89 -3.28 -15.26 22.15
CA GLY A 89 -3.14 -14.29 23.22
C GLY A 89 -1.76 -14.33 23.90
N GLY A 90 -1.44 -13.21 24.55
CA GLY A 90 -0.46 -13.13 25.64
C GLY A 90 0.99 -12.86 25.24
N ASN A 91 1.48 -11.68 25.62
CA ASN A 91 2.88 -11.35 25.95
C ASN A 91 3.88 -10.92 24.85
N ASN A 92 3.53 -10.89 23.56
CA ASN A 92 4.48 -10.47 22.50
C ASN A 92 4.27 -9.04 21.93
N SER A 93 3.09 -8.44 22.09
CA SER A 93 2.80 -7.09 21.58
C SER A 93 3.58 -5.99 22.31
N GLU A 94 3.67 -6.05 23.64
CA GLU A 94 4.40 -5.04 24.43
C GLU A 94 5.91 -5.00 24.13
N LYS A 95 6.53 -6.15 23.80
CA LYS A 95 7.95 -6.22 23.43
C LYS A 95 8.21 -5.62 22.05
N ILE A 96 7.32 -5.88 21.08
CA ILE A 96 7.45 -5.36 19.71
C ILE A 96 7.24 -3.84 19.69
N ASP A 97 6.30 -3.33 20.48
CA ASP A 97 6.04 -1.90 20.60
C ASP A 97 7.21 -1.17 21.31
N ALA A 98 7.78 -1.76 22.36
CA ALA A 98 8.95 -1.21 23.04
C ALA A 98 10.18 -1.12 22.12
N GLU A 99 10.44 -2.15 21.30
CA GLU A 99 11.56 -2.13 20.34
C GLU A 99 11.36 -1.11 19.21
N LYS A 100 10.14 -1.00 18.66
CA LYS A 100 9.81 0.02 17.65
C LYS A 100 9.99 1.43 18.20
N ILE A 101 9.48 1.69 19.42
CA ILE A 101 9.64 2.98 20.09
C ILE A 101 11.12 3.30 20.33
N ASN A 102 11.91 2.32 20.74
CA ASN A 102 13.34 2.52 21.00
C ASN A 102 14.13 2.81 19.71
N ARG A 103 13.82 2.12 18.60
CA ARG A 103 14.41 2.41 17.28
C ARG A 103 14.08 3.83 16.81
N LEU A 104 12.84 4.29 16.99
CA LEU A 104 12.42 5.64 16.61
C LEU A 104 13.14 6.71 17.45
N ARG A 105 13.31 6.48 18.76
CA ARG A 105 14.08 7.37 19.65
C ARG A 105 15.55 7.48 19.22
N LYS A 106 16.17 6.35 18.87
CA LYS A 106 17.58 6.32 18.40
C LYS A 106 17.75 7.06 17.07
N TYR A 107 16.80 6.91 16.15
CA TYR A 107 16.82 7.63 14.87
C TYR A 107 16.64 9.14 15.05
N ARG A 108 15.76 9.57 15.96
CA ARG A 108 15.53 10.98 16.27
C ARG A 108 16.76 11.67 16.89
N ARG A 109 17.51 11.01 17.78
CA ARG A 109 18.79 11.56 18.31
C ARG A 109 19.82 11.78 17.22
N LYS A 110 20.02 10.78 16.34
CA LYS A 110 20.97 10.89 15.21
C LYS A 110 20.68 12.02 14.23
N LEU A 111 19.43 12.49 14.16
CA LEU A 111 19.03 13.63 13.33
C LEU A 111 19.19 14.98 14.04
N SER A 112 19.35 14.99 15.37
CA SER A 112 19.55 16.20 16.18
C SER A 112 21.03 16.54 16.39
N ASP A 113 21.93 15.58 16.14
CA ASP A 113 23.39 15.71 16.27
C ASP A 113 24.08 16.03 14.92
N LYS A 114 23.30 16.45 13.90
CA LYS A 114 23.76 16.92 12.59
C LYS A 114 23.24 18.32 12.33
#